data_AF-A0AAU8AK85-F1
#
_entry.id   AF-A0AAU8AK85-F1
#
_cell.length_a   1.000
_cell.length_b   1.000
_cell.length_c   1.000
_cell.angle_alpha   90.00
_cell.angle_beta   90.00
_cell.angle_gamma   90.00
#
_symmetry.space_group_name_H-M   'P 1'
#
loop_
_entity.id
_entity.type
_entity.pdbx_description
1 polymer ?
#
loop_
_entity_poly.entity_id
_entity_poly.type
_entity_poly.pdbx_seq_one_letter_code
_entity_poly.pdbx_strand_id
1 'polypeptide(L)'
;MNSPSGARPSAILPALGQFLGVLVLTGCGLSGCAGQVAGPGYGVLRPVTAEVEGVRFVLRLGPDRAEAVRTSPMLRPDFARVARLAEIAVARKSGCEPRWVVGDPSMLELGLACPGQPVPKMPRGRHVACDILSAAGQGDCG
;
A
#
# COMPACT_ATOMS: atom_id res chain seq x y z
N MET A 1 62.03 61.04 -12.03
CA MET A 1 62.67 59.72 -12.05
C MET A 1 61.59 58.65 -11.89
N ASN A 2 61.51 57.76 -12.89
CA ASN A 2 61.07 56.36 -12.89
C ASN A 2 59.61 55.96 -12.54
N SER A 3 58.90 55.59 -13.61
CA SER A 3 57.95 54.44 -13.69
C SER A 3 58.77 53.12 -13.65
N PRO A 4 58.24 51.86 -13.55
CA PRO A 4 56.85 51.40 -13.77
C PRO A 4 56.36 50.19 -12.91
N SER A 5 55.18 49.66 -13.26
CA SER A 5 54.78 48.24 -13.25
C SER A 5 53.95 47.67 -12.08
N GLY A 6 52.80 47.09 -12.46
CA GLY A 6 51.96 46.19 -11.65
C GLY A 6 50.51 46.18 -12.15
N ALA A 7 50.23 45.67 -13.35
CA ALA A 7 49.75 44.29 -13.61
C ALA A 7 48.36 43.93 -12.98
N ARG A 8 47.31 44.02 -13.82
CA ARG A 8 46.13 43.12 -14.06
C ARG A 8 45.41 42.44 -12.86
N PRO A 9 44.08 42.18 -12.91
CA PRO A 9 43.37 41.73 -14.12
C PRO A 9 41.92 42.22 -14.33
N SER A 10 41.51 42.12 -15.60
CA SER A 10 40.12 42.01 -16.03
C SER A 10 39.43 40.84 -15.32
N ALA A 11 38.30 41.11 -14.68
CA ALA A 11 37.32 40.08 -14.36
C ALA A 11 36.15 40.22 -15.35
N ILE A 12 36.32 39.57 -16.49
CA ILE A 12 35.22 39.03 -17.28
C ILE A 12 34.70 37.85 -16.45
N LEU A 13 33.48 37.91 -15.93
CA LEU A 13 32.76 36.70 -15.54
C LEU A 13 31.31 36.77 -16.05
N PRO A 14 30.84 35.68 -16.68
CA PRO A 14 29.76 35.68 -17.64
C PRO A 14 28.41 35.38 -16.98
N ALA A 15 27.36 35.61 -17.77
CA ALA A 15 26.06 34.97 -17.74
C ALA A 15 26.00 33.67 -16.90
N LEU A 16 25.63 33.79 -15.62
CA LEU A 16 25.36 32.67 -14.71
C LEU A 16 23.95 32.78 -14.10
N GLY A 17 23.04 33.48 -14.79
CA GLY A 17 21.68 33.73 -14.34
C GLY A 17 20.62 32.78 -14.88
N GLN A 18 20.95 31.83 -15.77
CA GLN A 18 19.94 31.05 -16.49
C GLN A 18 19.75 29.61 -16.01
N PHE A 19 20.63 29.07 -15.17
CA PHE A 19 20.50 27.67 -14.71
C PHE A 19 19.68 27.50 -13.42
N LEU A 20 19.35 28.59 -12.70
CA LEU A 20 18.56 28.48 -11.45
C LEU A 20 17.05 28.32 -11.69
N GLY A 21 16.55 28.63 -12.89
CA GLY A 21 15.11 28.65 -13.18
C GLY A 21 14.48 27.27 -13.42
N VAL A 22 15.27 26.26 -13.78
CA VAL A 22 14.75 24.92 -14.15
C VAL A 22 14.63 24.00 -12.93
N LEU A 23 15.44 24.18 -11.88
CA LEU A 23 15.47 23.27 -10.73
C LEU A 23 14.30 23.45 -9.74
N VAL A 24 13.61 24.61 -9.76
CA VAL A 24 12.51 24.90 -8.81
C VAL A 24 11.16 24.38 -9.31
N LEU A 25 10.98 24.21 -10.63
CA LEU A 25 9.70 23.81 -11.23
C LEU A 25 9.48 22.28 -11.31
N THR A 26 10.50 21.45 -11.02
CA THR A 26 10.40 19.98 -11.13
C THR A 26 10.03 19.29 -9.80
N GLY A 27 9.77 20.05 -8.72
CA GLY A 27 9.58 19.49 -7.36
C GLY A 27 8.13 19.20 -6.92
N CYS A 28 7.10 19.62 -7.67
CA CYS A 28 5.69 19.51 -7.24
C CYS A 28 4.87 18.40 -7.93
N GLY A 29 5.51 17.53 -8.72
CA GLY A 29 4.81 16.55 -9.56
C GLY A 29 4.52 15.18 -8.94
N LEU A 30 5.01 14.89 -7.73
CA LEU A 30 4.91 13.56 -7.10
C LEU A 30 4.07 13.56 -5.82
N SER A 31 3.14 14.51 -5.69
CA SER A 31 1.97 14.35 -4.81
C SER A 31 1.05 13.28 -5.43
N GLY A 32 1.53 12.04 -5.53
CA GLY A 32 0.67 10.91 -5.76
C GLY A 32 -0.36 10.93 -4.63
N CYS A 33 -1.64 10.98 -4.98
CA CYS A 33 -2.69 10.67 -4.04
C CYS A 33 -2.35 9.28 -3.49
N ALA A 34 -1.75 9.22 -2.30
CA ALA A 34 -1.48 7.99 -1.58
C ALA A 34 -2.79 7.43 -1.01
N GLY A 35 -3.83 7.40 -1.86
CA GLY A 35 -5.11 6.80 -1.58
C GLY A 35 -4.87 5.31 -1.48
N GLN A 36 -4.89 4.80 -0.26
CA GLN A 36 -4.87 3.38 -0.02
C GLN A 36 -6.16 2.81 -0.60
N VAL A 37 -6.03 2.11 -1.73
CA VAL A 37 -7.18 1.50 -2.42
C VAL A 37 -7.73 0.41 -1.52
N ALA A 38 -9.03 0.48 -1.26
CA ALA A 38 -9.76 -0.57 -0.58
C ALA A 38 -10.27 -1.59 -1.60
N GLY A 39 -10.38 -2.84 -1.19
CA GLY A 39 -11.08 -3.86 -1.93
C GLY A 39 -12.58 -3.54 -2.07
N PRO A 40 -13.27 -4.21 -3.00
CA PRO A 40 -14.71 -4.06 -3.17
C PRO A 40 -15.46 -4.30 -1.85
N GLY A 41 -16.36 -3.39 -1.49
CA GLY A 41 -17.12 -3.45 -0.24
C GLY A 41 -16.45 -2.78 0.97
N TYR A 42 -15.16 -2.45 0.90
CA TYR A 42 -14.42 -1.83 2.01
C TYR A 42 -14.21 -0.33 1.84
N GLY A 43 -14.40 0.24 0.65
CA GLY A 43 -14.08 1.65 0.34
C GLY A 43 -14.79 2.71 1.19
N VAL A 44 -15.95 2.39 1.78
CA VAL A 44 -16.70 3.30 2.66
C VAL A 44 -16.28 3.22 4.12
N LEU A 45 -15.50 2.19 4.49
CA LEU A 45 -15.09 1.95 5.86
C LEU A 45 -13.84 2.78 6.19
N ARG A 46 -13.83 3.32 7.42
CA ARG A 46 -12.71 4.14 7.91
C ARG A 46 -11.44 3.29 8.04
N PRO A 47 -10.31 3.72 7.46
CA PRO A 47 -9.03 3.03 7.63
C PRO A 47 -8.47 3.26 9.04
N VAL A 48 -7.89 2.20 9.63
CA VAL A 48 -7.21 2.22 10.93
C VAL A 48 -5.86 1.53 10.79
N THR A 49 -4.80 2.17 11.26
CA THR A 49 -3.46 1.56 11.21
C THR A 49 -3.23 0.63 12.40
N ALA A 50 -2.51 -0.46 12.13
CA ALA A 50 -2.05 -1.41 13.13
C ALA A 50 -0.65 -1.90 12.77
N GLU A 51 0.14 -2.23 13.78
CA GLU A 51 1.45 -2.83 13.61
C GLU A 51 1.59 -4.02 14.55
N VAL A 52 2.09 -5.13 14.03
CA VAL A 52 2.33 -6.36 14.79
C VAL A 52 3.67 -6.93 14.34
N GLU A 53 4.60 -7.09 15.27
CA GLU A 53 5.94 -7.64 15.01
C GLU A 53 6.67 -6.93 13.84
N GLY A 54 6.55 -5.59 13.75
CA GLY A 54 7.18 -4.78 12.70
C GLY A 54 6.45 -4.78 11.35
N VAL A 55 5.37 -5.55 11.21
CA VAL A 55 4.54 -5.58 10.00
C VAL A 55 3.38 -4.61 10.17
N ARG A 56 3.27 -3.65 9.23
CA ARG A 56 2.26 -2.58 9.26
C ARG A 56 1.08 -2.94 8.36
N PHE A 57 -0.13 -2.73 8.88
CA PHE A 57 -1.39 -2.95 8.21
C PHE A 57 -2.26 -1.69 8.25
N VAL A 58 -3.06 -1.53 7.21
CA VAL A 58 -4.22 -0.67 7.20
C VAL A 58 -5.43 -1.58 7.24
N LEU A 59 -6.24 -1.40 8.26
CA LEU A 59 -7.42 -2.20 8.53
C LEU A 59 -8.67 -1.41 8.17
N ARG A 60 -9.65 -2.10 7.61
CA ARG A 60 -11.01 -1.60 7.44
C ARG A 60 -11.97 -2.58 8.08
N LEU A 61 -12.54 -2.17 9.20
CA LEU A 61 -13.33 -3.04 10.08
C LEU A 61 -14.82 -2.84 9.77
N GLY A 62 -15.47 -3.90 9.30
CA GLY A 62 -16.91 -4.01 9.17
C GLY A 62 -17.53 -4.69 10.40
N PRO A 63 -18.85 -4.97 10.36
CA PRO A 63 -19.58 -5.58 11.47
C PRO A 63 -19.19 -7.04 11.74
N ASP A 64 -18.92 -7.81 10.68
CA ASP A 64 -18.60 -9.24 10.74
C ASP A 64 -17.39 -9.60 9.86
N ARG A 65 -16.82 -8.63 9.13
CA ARG A 65 -15.66 -8.82 8.24
C ARG A 65 -14.64 -7.71 8.42
N ALA A 66 -13.40 -7.99 8.04
CA ALA A 66 -12.35 -6.98 7.95
C ALA A 66 -11.46 -7.17 6.72
N GLU A 67 -11.02 -6.06 6.17
CA GLU A 67 -9.90 -6.04 5.23
C GLU A 67 -8.63 -5.59 5.95
N ALA A 68 -7.52 -6.28 5.70
CA ALA A 68 -6.19 -5.92 6.17
C ALA A 68 -5.23 -5.80 4.99
N VAL A 69 -4.79 -4.57 4.70
CA VAL A 69 -3.81 -4.28 3.64
C VAL A 69 -2.44 -4.08 4.28
N ARG A 70 -1.47 -4.93 3.94
CA ARG A 70 -0.08 -4.77 4.37
C ARG A 70 0.55 -3.57 3.67
N THR A 71 1.18 -2.68 4.44
CA THR A 71 1.84 -1.48 3.93
C THR A 71 3.35 -1.43 4.18
N SER A 72 3.87 -2.30 5.05
CA SER A 72 5.32 -2.47 5.23
C SER A 72 5.90 -3.37 4.13
N PRO A 73 7.07 -3.05 3.55
CA PRO A 73 7.74 -3.93 2.59
C PRO A 73 8.17 -5.25 3.24
N MET A 74 8.13 -6.34 2.47
CA MET A 74 8.57 -7.67 2.90
C MET A 74 9.18 -8.43 1.72
N LEU A 75 10.34 -9.06 1.94
CA LEU A 75 10.95 -9.94 0.95
C LEU A 75 10.31 -11.33 1.05
N ARG A 76 9.81 -11.86 -0.08
CA ARG A 76 9.17 -13.19 -0.19
C ARG A 76 8.18 -13.44 0.96
N PRO A 77 7.07 -12.69 1.01
CA PRO A 77 6.13 -12.79 2.12
C PRO A 77 5.43 -14.16 2.10
N ASP A 78 5.55 -14.89 3.21
CA ASP A 78 4.81 -16.12 3.46
C ASP A 78 3.37 -15.80 3.91
N PHE A 79 2.39 -16.41 3.25
CA PHE A 79 0.98 -16.12 3.53
C PHE A 79 0.59 -16.47 4.97
N ALA A 80 0.96 -17.65 5.46
CA ALA A 80 0.55 -18.11 6.79
C ALA A 80 1.06 -17.17 7.89
N ARG A 81 2.31 -16.71 7.76
CA ARG A 81 2.89 -15.72 8.67
C ARG A 81 2.16 -14.38 8.61
N VAL A 82 1.93 -13.83 7.41
CA VAL A 82 1.24 -12.53 7.29
C VAL A 82 -0.21 -12.62 7.79
N ALA A 83 -0.90 -13.72 7.46
CA ALA A 83 -2.26 -13.99 7.90
C ALA A 83 -2.38 -14.01 9.43
N ARG A 84 -1.49 -14.72 10.13
CA ARG A 84 -1.44 -14.71 11.60
C ARG A 84 -1.27 -13.31 12.18
N LEU A 85 -0.37 -12.50 11.59
CA LEU A 85 -0.13 -11.14 12.07
C LEU A 85 -1.33 -10.22 11.81
N ALA A 86 -2.00 -10.39 10.66
CA ALA A 86 -3.23 -9.67 10.33
C ALA A 86 -4.38 -10.05 11.27
N GLU A 87 -4.56 -11.34 11.58
CA GLU A 87 -5.54 -11.83 12.56
C GLU A 87 -5.32 -11.20 13.94
N ILE A 88 -4.07 -11.16 14.42
CA ILE A 88 -3.71 -10.49 15.68
C ILE A 88 -4.04 -8.99 15.61
N ALA A 89 -3.68 -8.33 14.51
CA ALA A 89 -3.95 -6.91 14.33
C ALA A 89 -5.45 -6.60 14.36
N VAL A 90 -6.24 -7.38 13.64
CA VAL A 90 -7.70 -7.23 13.57
C VAL A 90 -8.35 -7.55 14.90
N ALA A 91 -8.02 -8.68 15.54
CA ALA A 91 -8.59 -9.05 16.83
C ALA A 91 -8.36 -7.96 17.90
N ARG A 92 -7.15 -7.38 17.93
CA ARG A 92 -6.82 -6.28 18.85
C ARG A 92 -7.60 -4.99 18.58
N LYS A 93 -7.96 -4.72 17.32
CA LYS A 93 -8.61 -3.47 16.91
C LYS A 93 -10.14 -3.56 16.87
N SER A 94 -10.69 -4.72 16.53
CA SER A 94 -12.13 -4.96 16.49
C SER A 94 -12.70 -5.52 17.80
N GLY A 95 -11.88 -6.23 18.58
CA GLY A 95 -12.36 -6.99 19.74
C GLY A 95 -13.10 -8.29 19.37
N CYS A 96 -13.16 -8.65 18.09
CA CYS A 96 -13.80 -9.87 17.60
C CYS A 96 -12.78 -10.97 17.33
N GLU A 97 -13.22 -12.23 17.32
CA GLU A 97 -12.38 -13.39 17.00
C GLU A 97 -12.31 -13.62 15.49
N PRO A 98 -11.12 -13.65 14.86
CA PRO A 98 -10.96 -14.08 13.47
C PRO A 98 -11.28 -15.57 13.30
N ARG A 99 -12.09 -15.91 12.29
CA ARG A 99 -12.56 -17.28 12.03
C ARG A 99 -11.99 -17.90 10.77
N TRP A 100 -11.71 -17.07 9.77
CA TRP A 100 -11.05 -17.46 8.53
C TRP A 100 -10.36 -16.23 7.94
N VAL A 101 -9.35 -16.49 7.12
CA VAL A 101 -8.57 -15.49 6.40
C VAL A 101 -8.31 -15.98 4.98
N VAL A 102 -8.51 -15.11 4.00
CA VAL A 102 -8.29 -15.37 2.57
C VAL A 102 -7.61 -14.19 1.90
N GLY A 103 -7.17 -14.39 0.66
CA GLY A 103 -6.52 -13.36 -0.14
C GLY A 103 -5.06 -13.69 -0.41
N ASP A 104 -4.22 -12.66 -0.39
CA ASP A 104 -2.78 -12.78 -0.63
C ASP A 104 -1.97 -12.06 0.47
N PRO A 105 -0.65 -12.24 0.54
CA PRO A 105 0.17 -11.63 1.61
C PRO A 105 0.22 -10.09 1.62
N SER A 106 -0.45 -9.40 0.69
CA SER A 106 -0.54 -7.95 0.61
C SER A 106 -1.95 -7.44 0.94
N MET A 107 -2.99 -8.17 0.56
CA MET A 107 -4.39 -7.86 0.89
C MET A 107 -5.10 -9.10 1.42
N LEU A 108 -5.57 -9.02 2.65
CA LEU A 108 -6.27 -10.10 3.33
C LEU A 108 -7.70 -9.70 3.66
N GLU A 109 -8.62 -10.63 3.47
CA GLU A 109 -9.99 -10.54 3.96
C GLU A 109 -10.18 -11.55 5.10
N LEU A 110 -10.82 -11.09 6.18
CA LEU A 110 -11.04 -11.86 7.39
C LEU A 110 -12.52 -11.91 7.73
N GLY A 111 -13.00 -13.09 8.11
CA GLY A 111 -14.30 -13.26 8.75
C GLY A 111 -14.17 -13.19 10.26
N LEU A 112 -15.07 -12.46 10.91
CA LEU A 112 -15.05 -12.19 12.34
C LEU A 112 -16.26 -12.81 13.03
N ALA A 113 -16.03 -13.43 14.18
CA ALA A 113 -17.06 -13.75 15.15
C ALA A 113 -17.16 -12.60 16.15
N CYS A 114 -18.10 -11.70 15.91
CA CYS A 114 -18.43 -10.60 16.83
C CYS A 114 -19.65 -10.98 17.68
N PRO A 115 -19.75 -10.53 18.95
CA PRO A 115 -20.91 -10.79 19.79
C PRO A 115 -22.23 -10.34 19.13
N GLY A 116 -23.21 -11.22 19.06
CA GLY A 116 -24.54 -10.92 18.50
C GLY A 116 -24.60 -10.92 16.96
N GLN A 117 -23.52 -11.25 16.26
CA GLN A 117 -23.50 -11.40 14.81
C GLN A 117 -23.26 -12.87 14.42
N PRO A 118 -23.92 -13.37 13.35
CA PRO A 118 -23.58 -14.68 12.80
C PRO A 118 -22.17 -14.64 12.20
N VAL A 119 -21.42 -15.73 12.33
CA VAL A 119 -20.12 -15.86 11.68
C VAL A 119 -20.31 -15.86 10.17
N PRO A 120 -19.64 -14.99 9.40
CA PRO A 120 -19.80 -14.96 7.95
C PRO A 120 -19.24 -16.23 7.33
N LYS A 121 -19.88 -16.68 6.25
CA LYS A 121 -19.34 -17.78 5.43
C LYS A 121 -18.06 -17.33 4.73
N MET A 122 -17.06 -18.20 4.74
CA MET A 122 -15.82 -18.01 3.99
C MET A 122 -16.16 -17.84 2.49
N PRO A 123 -15.66 -16.77 1.83
CA PRO A 123 -15.77 -16.65 0.39
C PRO A 123 -15.17 -17.88 -0.28
N ARG A 124 -15.92 -18.49 -1.20
CA ARG A 124 -15.34 -19.49 -2.09
C ARG A 124 -14.49 -18.77 -3.13
N GLY A 125 -13.33 -19.33 -3.46
CA GLY A 125 -12.48 -18.79 -4.50
C GLY A 125 -13.28 -18.55 -5.78
N ARG A 126 -13.15 -17.36 -6.36
CA ARG A 126 -13.66 -17.09 -7.70
C ARG A 126 -12.64 -17.64 -8.68
N HIS A 127 -13.04 -18.56 -9.53
CA HIS A 127 -12.17 -19.03 -10.61
C HIS A 127 -12.17 -18.00 -11.74
N VAL A 128 -11.84 -16.72 -11.46
CA VAL A 128 -11.91 -15.64 -12.47
C VAL A 128 -11.04 -15.98 -13.68
N ALA A 129 -9.89 -16.62 -13.45
CA ALA A 129 -9.05 -17.14 -14.53
C ALA A 129 -9.81 -18.18 -15.37
N CYS A 130 -10.52 -19.10 -14.74
CA CYS A 130 -11.30 -20.12 -15.45
C CYS A 130 -12.56 -19.55 -16.10
N ASP A 131 -13.20 -18.53 -15.52
CA ASP A 131 -14.32 -17.83 -16.13
C ASP A 131 -13.84 -17.13 -17.42
N ILE A 132 -12.66 -16.50 -17.39
CA ILE A 132 -12.04 -15.86 -18.56
C ILE A 132 -11.59 -16.90 -19.61
N LEU A 133 -10.93 -17.98 -19.19
CA LEU A 133 -10.47 -19.04 -20.09
C LEU A 133 -11.63 -19.81 -20.72
N SER A 134 -12.69 -20.07 -19.94
CA SER A 134 -13.95 -20.64 -20.45
C SER A 134 -14.63 -19.70 -21.44
N ALA A 135 -14.67 -18.39 -21.16
CA ALA A 135 -15.17 -17.39 -22.10
C ALA A 135 -14.31 -17.28 -23.37
N ALA A 136 -13.01 -17.59 -23.28
CA ALA A 136 -12.09 -17.65 -24.41
C ALA A 136 -12.12 -19.00 -25.17
N GLY A 137 -12.95 -19.96 -24.75
CA GLY A 137 -13.09 -21.27 -25.40
C GLY A 137 -11.95 -22.25 -25.11
N GLN A 138 -11.11 -21.99 -24.11
CA GLN A 138 -10.06 -22.91 -23.66
C GLN A 138 -10.54 -23.66 -22.42
N GLY A 139 -11.10 -24.85 -22.67
CA GLY A 139 -11.46 -25.81 -21.63
C GLY A 139 -10.20 -26.47 -21.05
N ASP A 140 -9.93 -26.20 -19.78
CA ASP A 140 -9.92 -27.22 -18.71
C ASP A 140 -9.29 -26.62 -17.45
N CYS A 141 -10.16 -26.19 -16.53
CA CYS A 141 -9.82 -25.91 -15.14
C CYS A 141 -10.47 -27.00 -14.28
N GLY A 142 -9.73 -28.06 -13.99
CA GLY A 142 -10.09 -29.09 -13.00
C GLY A 142 -9.38 -28.87 -11.68
#